data_AF-K2B2C1-F1
#
_entry.id   AF-K2B2C1-F1
#
_cell.length_a   1.000
_cell.length_b   1.000
_cell.length_c   1.000
_cell.angle_alpha   90.00
_cell.angle_beta   90.00
_cell.angle_gamma   90.00
#
_symmetry.space_group_name_H-M   'P 1'
#
loop_
_entity.id
_entity.type
_entity.pdbx_description
1 polymer ?
#
loop_
_entity_poly.entity_id
_entity_poly.type
_entity_poly.pdbx_seq_one_letter_code
_entity_poly.pdbx_strand_id
1 'polypeptide(L)' 'EQIDSIQVASISAKLYHTKSAKDDALFDALIFRNPNTAMDIYLAGVGSTFSAIIKSITILP' A
#
# COMPACT_ATOMS: atom_id res chain seq x y z
N GLU A 1 5.12 -5.38 13.80
CA GLU A 1 4.51 -4.55 12.74
C GLU A 1 5.45 -3.38 12.52
N GLN A 2 5.81 -3.12 11.25
CA GLN A 2 6.64 -1.98 10.85
C GLN A 2 5.82 -1.12 9.89
N ILE A 3 5.96 0.20 9.98
CA ILE A 3 5.22 1.15 9.14
C ILE A 3 6.23 2.08 8.46
N ASP A 4 6.20 2.08 7.14
CA ASP A 4 7.03 2.94 6.30
C ASP A 4 6.17 4.03 5.65
N SER A 5 6.69 5.25 5.60
CA SER A 5 6.09 6.33 4.81
C SER A 5 6.69 6.32 3.42
N ILE A 6 5.85 6.14 2.39
CA ILE A 6 6.29 6.09 1.00
C ILE A 6 5.51 7.10 0.16
N GLN A 7 6.07 7.48 -0.99
CA GLN A 7 5.31 8.21 -2.00
C GLN A 7 4.72 7.24 -3.02
N VAL A 8 3.42 7.35 -3.25
CA VAL A 8 2.70 6.64 -4.31
C VAL A 8 1.96 7.67 -5.15
N ALA A 9 2.23 7.73 -6.45
CA ALA A 9 1.64 8.70 -7.37
C ALA A 9 1.68 10.16 -6.85
N SER A 10 2.81 10.56 -6.24
CA SER A 10 3.01 11.89 -5.60
C SER A 10 2.21 12.15 -4.33
N ILE A 11 1.63 11.11 -3.72
CA ILE A 11 0.89 11.19 -2.45
C ILE A 11 1.68 10.51 -1.34
N SER A 12 1.61 11.10 -0.14
CA SER A 12 2.08 10.45 1.07
C SER A 12 1.20 9.25 1.42
N ALA A 13 1.76 8.04 1.30
CA ALA A 13 1.10 6.79 1.60
C ALA A 13 1.81 6.06 2.75
N LYS A 14 1.09 5.17 3.42
CA LYS A 14 1.65 4.31 4.47
C LYS A 14 1.71 2.88 3.99
N LEU A 15 2.89 2.28 4.08
CA LEU A 15 3.12 0.86 3.82
C LEU A 15 3.31 0.14 5.16
N TYR A 16 2.45 -0.83 5.42
CA TYR A 16 2.44 -1.62 6.65
C TYR A 16 3.02 -2.98 6.35
N HIS A 17 4.06 -3.37 7.08
CA HIS A 17 4.65 -4.71 7.05
C HIS A 17 4.15 -5.47 8.26
N THR A 18 3.25 -6.42 8.02
CA THR A 18 2.53 -7.11 9.10
C THR A 18 2.38 -8.60 8.80
N LYS A 19 1.70 -9.31 9.69
CA LYS A 19 1.39 -10.72 9.56
C LYS A 19 -0.09 -10.97 9.74
N SER A 20 -0.62 -11.93 9.00
CA SER A 20 -2.01 -12.35 9.09
C SER A 20 -2.29 -12.93 10.47
N ALA A 21 -3.38 -12.49 11.10
CA ALA A 21 -3.81 -13.03 12.40
C ALA A 21 -4.31 -14.48 12.32
N LYS A 22 -4.61 -14.98 11.13
CA LYS A 22 -5.14 -16.33 10.92
C LYS A 22 -4.04 -17.39 10.86
N ASP A 23 -2.93 -17.07 10.20
CA ASP A 23 -1.89 -18.03 9.82
C ASP A 23 -0.46 -17.47 9.92
N ASP A 24 -0.27 -16.30 10.53
CA ASP A 24 1.03 -15.62 10.69
C ASP A 24 1.78 -15.32 9.37
N ALA A 25 1.11 -15.45 8.22
CA ALA A 25 1.71 -15.16 6.92
C ALA A 25 2.09 -13.68 6.82
N LEU A 26 3.34 -13.39 6.47
CA LEU A 26 3.83 -12.02 6.28
C LEU A 26 3.21 -11.41 5.02
N PHE A 27 2.74 -10.17 5.13
CA PHE A 27 2.23 -9.40 4.01
C PHE A 27 2.43 -7.90 4.20
N ASP A 28 2.34 -7.20 3.08
CA ASP A 28 2.41 -5.75 3.03
C ASP A 28 1.04 -5.17 2.71
N ALA A 29 0.68 -4.07 3.36
CA ALA A 29 -0.55 -3.34 3.08
C ALA A 29 -0.25 -1.86 2.83
N LEU A 30 -0.67 -1.36 1.67
CA LEU A 30 -0.62 0.04 1.29
C LEU A 30 -1.95 0.70 1.59
N ILE A 31 -1.91 1.82 2.30
CA ILE A 31 -3.09 2.66 2.58
C ILE A 31 -2.79 4.11 2.20
N PHE A 32 -3.64 4.70 1.37
CA PHE A 32 -3.59 6.12 1.04
C PHE A 32 -4.97 6.63 0.62
N ARG A 33 -5.14 7.95 0.66
CA ARG A 33 -6.36 8.61 0.20
C ARG A 33 -6.13 9.23 -1.18
N ASN A 34 -6.97 8.91 -2.14
CA ASN A 34 -6.98 9.55 -3.45
C ASN A 34 -7.59 10.97 -3.32
N PRO A 35 -6.87 12.04 -3.68
CA PRO A 35 -7.30 13.42 -3.52
C PRO A 35 -8.37 13.83 -4.54
N ASN A 36 -8.40 13.16 -5.70
CA ASN A 36 -9.31 13.52 -6.79
C ASN A 36 -10.72 12.96 -6.54
N THR A 37 -10.80 11.76 -5.94
CA THR A 37 -12.09 11.10 -5.66
C THR A 37 -12.46 11.10 -4.19
N ALA A 38 -11.57 11.58 -3.31
CA ALA A 38 -11.68 11.50 -1.85
C ALA A 38 -11.84 10.06 -1.31
N MET A 39 -11.51 9.04 -2.10
CA MET A 39 -11.61 7.63 -1.71
C MET A 39 -10.37 7.15 -0.97
N ASP A 40 -10.57 6.37 0.08
CA ASP A 40 -9.49 5.63 0.74
C ASP A 40 -9.21 4.33 -0.01
N ILE A 41 -7.95 4.13 -0.39
CA ILE A 41 -7.48 2.97 -1.14
C ILE A 41 -6.69 2.06 -0.19
N TYR A 42 -7.06 0.78 -0.19
CA TYR A 42 -6.36 -0.29 0.52
C TYR A 42 -5.93 -1.35 -0.48
N LEU A 43 -4.63 -1.64 -0.52
CA LEU A 43 -4.07 -2.72 -1.32
C LEU A 43 -3.18 -3.57 -0.43
N ALA A 44 -3.41 -4.88 -0.40
CA ALA A 44 -2.58 -5.83 0.33
C ALA A 44 -2.02 -6.90 -0.60
N GLY A 45 -0.79 -7.31 -0.34
CA GLY A 45 -0.12 -8.34 -1.13
C GLY A 45 1.19 -8.77 -0.52
N VAL A 46 1.87 -9.68 -1.22
CA VAL A 46 3.11 -10.30 -0.74
C VAL A 46 4.19 -10.21 -1.81
N GLY A 47 5.42 -9.97 -1.36
CA GLY A 47 6.62 -10.11 -2.19
C GLY A 47 6.80 -9.06 -3.28
N SER A 48 7.76 -9.33 -4.17
CA SER A 48 8.26 -8.39 -5.17
C SER A 48 7.20 -7.95 -6.19
N THR A 49 6.23 -8.81 -6.51
CA THR A 49 5.12 -8.49 -7.40
C THR A 49 4.25 -7.37 -6.82
N PHE A 50 3.91 -7.46 -5.53
CA PHE A 50 3.16 -6.39 -4.87
C PHE A 50 3.96 -5.09 -4.84
N SER A 51 5.25 -5.17 -4.49
CA SER A 51 6.14 -4.00 -4.51
C SER A 51 6.24 -3.34 -5.89
N ALA A 52 6.21 -4.12 -6.97
CA ALA A 52 6.21 -3.61 -8.35
C ALA A 52 4.88 -2.94 -8.69
N ILE A 53 3.75 -3.53 -8.30
CA ILE A 53 2.42 -2.95 -8.52
C ILE A 53 2.32 -1.59 -7.83
N ILE A 54 2.64 -1.50 -6.54
CA ILE A 54 2.49 -0.23 -5.80
C ILE A 54 3.39 0.90 -6.34
N LYS A 55 4.55 0.56 -6.92
CA LYS A 55 5.44 1.52 -7.59
C LYS A 55 4.91 1.98 -8.95
N SER A 56 4.07 1.17 -9.59
CA SER A 56 3.46 1.48 -10.89
C SER A 56 2.16 2.29 -10.79
N ILE A 57 1.62 2.48 -9.58
CA ILE A 57 0.39 3.23 -9.38
C ILE A 57 0.58 4.67 -9.84
N THR A 58 -0.36 5.10 -10.68
CA THR A 58 -0.54 6.48 -11.10
C THR A 58 -1.93 6.94 -10.71
N ILE A 59 -2.08 8.21 -10.40
CA ILE A 59 -3.39 8.82 -10.12
C ILE A 59 -3.76 9.66 -11.32
N LEU A 60 -4.87 9.26 -11.95
CA LEU A 60 -5.41 9.98 -13.09
C LEU A 60 -6.15 11.24 -12.59
N PRO A 61 -6.11 12.34 -13.37
CA PRO A 61 -6.85 13.56 -13.08
C PRO A 61 -8.34 13.33 -12.85
#